data_AF-A0A2H0BLB9-F1
#
_entry.id   AF-A0A2H0BLB9-F1
#
_cell.length_a   1.000
_cell.length_b   1.000
_cell.length_c   1.000
_cell.angle_alpha   90.00
_cell.angle_beta   90.00
_cell.angle_gamma   90.00
#
_symmetry.space_group_name_H-M   'P 1'
#
loop_
_entity.id
_entity.type
_entity.pdbx_description
1 polymer ?
#
loop_
_entity_poly.entity_id
_entity_poly.type
_entity_poly.pdbx_seq_one_letter_code
_entity_poly.pdbx_strand_id
1 'polypeptide(L)'
;MTKTANNYFNLNLATSGLLVVFLLLGLAYIYLVNTSVFLVNERRQNEEAITEIEANLAVEETAYLAKMATIDKALALSFGFVETPKDSNFVYRDRPLSDHNLSFSR
;
A
#
# COMPACT_ATOMS: atom_id res chain seq x y z
N MET A 1 46.01 -16.15 -57.45
CA MET A 1 44.74 -15.39 -57.62
C MET A 1 43.65 -15.75 -56.61
N THR A 2 43.69 -16.91 -55.94
CA THR A 2 42.64 -17.35 -54.98
C THR A 2 42.65 -16.62 -53.63
N LYS A 3 43.82 -16.22 -53.12
CA LYS A 3 43.97 -15.53 -51.82
C LYS A 3 43.23 -14.20 -51.74
N THR A 4 43.26 -13.41 -52.82
CA THR A 4 42.59 -12.11 -52.87
C THR A 4 41.07 -12.26 -52.90
N ALA A 5 40.52 -13.20 -53.66
CA ALA A 5 39.08 -13.47 -53.70
C ALA A 5 38.50 -13.90 -52.34
N ASN A 6 39.21 -14.76 -51.60
CA ASN A 6 38.80 -15.16 -50.26
C ASN A 6 38.81 -14.00 -49.25
N ASN A 7 39.74 -13.05 -49.36
CA ASN A 7 39.78 -11.90 -48.47
C ASN A 7 38.59 -10.95 -48.69
N TYR A 8 38.17 -10.71 -49.93
CA TYR A 8 36.99 -9.88 -50.22
C TYR A 8 35.69 -10.55 -49.73
N PHE A 9 35.55 -11.87 -49.89
CA PHE A 9 34.40 -12.61 -49.39
C PHE A 9 34.28 -12.53 -47.86
N ASN A 10 35.38 -12.75 -47.14
CA ASN A 10 35.41 -12.66 -45.68
C ASN A 10 35.14 -11.24 -45.16
N LEU A 11 35.65 -10.22 -45.86
CA LEU A 11 35.41 -8.82 -45.50
C LEU A 11 33.92 -8.47 -45.64
N ASN A 12 33.28 -8.86 -46.75
CA ASN A 12 31.86 -8.60 -47.00
C ASN A 12 30.95 -9.34 -46.00
N LEU A 13 31.31 -10.57 -45.62
CA LEU A 13 30.56 -11.32 -44.62
C LEU A 13 30.69 -10.67 -43.23
N ALA A 14 31.89 -10.23 -42.86
CA ALA A 14 32.14 -9.52 -41.61
C ALA A 14 31.39 -8.19 -41.53
N THR A 15 31.43 -7.37 -42.59
CA THR A 15 30.69 -6.09 -42.63
C THR A 15 29.18 -6.30 -42.61
N SER A 16 28.67 -7.30 -43.33
CA SER A 16 27.24 -7.64 -43.31
C SER A 16 26.80 -8.11 -41.93
N GLY A 17 27.61 -8.96 -41.27
CA GLY A 17 27.36 -9.39 -39.90
C GLY A 17 27.33 -8.22 -38.90
N LEU A 18 28.27 -7.28 -39.04
CA LEU A 18 28.33 -6.07 -38.22
C LEU A 18 27.09 -5.20 -38.38
N LEU A 19 26.60 -5.03 -39.60
CA LEU A 19 25.37 -4.28 -39.88
C LEU A 19 24.14 -4.94 -39.22
N VAL A 20 24.03 -6.26 -39.29
CA VAL A 20 22.94 -6.99 -38.63
C VAL A 20 22.99 -6.82 -37.12
N VAL A 21 24.19 -6.93 -36.51
CA VAL A 21 24.35 -6.72 -35.06
C VAL A 21 23.98 -5.30 -34.66
N PHE A 22 24.41 -4.29 -35.41
CA PHE A 22 24.04 -2.90 -35.15
C PHE A 22 22.54 -2.66 -35.27
N LEU A 23 21.89 -3.29 -36.25
CA LEU A 23 20.45 -3.19 -36.44
C LEU A 23 19.69 -3.83 -35.25
N LEU A 24 20.12 -5.00 -34.81
CA LEU A 24 19.54 -5.66 -33.63
C LEU A 24 19.73 -4.84 -32.35
N LEU A 25 20.93 -4.26 -32.15
CA LEU A 25 21.20 -3.39 -31.02
C LEU A 25 20.34 -2.12 -31.06
N GLY A 26 20.16 -1.52 -32.23
CA GLY A 26 19.29 -0.36 -32.42
C GLY A 26 17.83 -0.67 -32.08
N LEU A 27 17.30 -1.80 -32.56
CA LEU A 27 15.94 -2.25 -32.25
C LEU A 27 15.78 -2.55 -30.75
N ALA A 28 16.73 -3.25 -30.15
CA ALA A 28 16.72 -3.56 -28.72
C ALA A 28 16.77 -2.28 -27.86
N TYR A 29 17.58 -1.30 -28.27
CA TYR A 29 17.67 -0.01 -27.61
C TYR A 29 16.34 0.75 -27.64
N ILE A 30 15.73 0.89 -28.82
CA ILE A 30 14.43 1.57 -28.97
C ILE A 30 13.36 0.87 -28.12
N TYR A 31 13.33 -0.46 -28.15
CA TYR A 31 12.41 -1.25 -27.33
C TYR A 31 12.60 -1.00 -25.83
N LEU A 32 13.84 -1.03 -25.34
CA LEU A 32 14.17 -0.81 -23.93
C LEU A 32 13.80 0.59 -23.46
N VAL A 33 14.10 1.62 -24.25
CA VAL A 33 13.78 3.01 -23.94
C VAL A 33 12.26 3.18 -23.85
N ASN A 34 11.52 2.72 -24.84
CA ASN A 34 10.06 2.81 -24.84
C ASN A 34 9.45 2.10 -23.63
N THR A 35 9.88 0.85 -23.37
CA THR A 35 9.39 0.07 -22.23
C THR A 35 9.67 0.77 -20.90
N SER A 36 10.85 1.38 -20.76
CA SER A 36 11.24 2.10 -19.55
C SER A 36 10.38 3.34 -19.32
N VAL A 37 10.05 4.09 -20.39
CA VAL A 37 9.15 5.26 -20.32
C VAL A 37 7.74 4.84 -19.91
N PHE A 38 7.20 3.78 -20.51
CA PHE A 38 5.88 3.26 -20.14
C PHE A 38 5.83 2.80 -18.68
N LEU A 39 6.83 2.05 -18.22
CA LEU A 39 6.88 1.57 -16.85
C LEU A 39 6.93 2.71 -15.83
N VAL A 40 7.70 3.76 -16.09
CA VAL A 40 7.75 4.94 -15.21
C VAL A 40 6.41 5.67 -15.19
N ASN A 41 5.75 5.82 -16.35
CA ASN A 41 4.45 6.47 -16.41
C ASN A 41 3.37 5.68 -15.66
N GLU A 42 3.34 4.35 -15.80
CA GLU A 42 2.42 3.49 -15.05
C GLU A 42 2.65 3.57 -13.54
N ARG A 43 3.93 3.55 -13.11
CA ARG A 43 4.26 3.73 -11.69
C ARG A 43 3.78 5.07 -11.15
N ARG A 44 4.01 6.15 -11.90
CA ARG A 44 3.55 7.50 -11.54
C ARG A 44 2.03 7.55 -11.37
N GLN A 45 1.28 6.97 -12.31
CA GLN A 45 -0.18 6.91 -12.23
C GLN A 45 -0.67 6.11 -11.01
N ASN A 46 -0.01 4.99 -10.71
CA ASN A 46 -0.33 4.21 -9.51
C ASN A 46 -0.02 4.97 -8.22
N GLU A 47 1.11 5.66 -8.15
CA GLU A 47 1.48 6.50 -7.00
C GLU A 47 0.47 7.64 -6.78
N GLU A 48 0.02 8.30 -7.86
CA GLU A 48 -1.03 9.32 -7.81
C GLU A 48 -2.34 8.74 -7.26
N ALA A 49 -2.77 7.57 -7.77
CA ALA A 49 -3.99 6.91 -7.32
C ALA A 49 -3.91 6.46 -5.84
N ILE A 50 -2.77 5.93 -5.42
CA ILE A 50 -2.54 5.56 -4.01
C ILE A 50 -2.63 6.80 -3.13
N THR A 51 -1.97 7.90 -3.52
CA THR A 51 -2.00 9.16 -2.77
C THR A 51 -3.43 9.71 -2.64
N GLU A 52 -4.22 9.64 -3.71
CA GLU A 52 -5.63 10.04 -3.69
C GLU A 52 -6.46 9.17 -2.73
N ILE A 53 -6.26 7.85 -2.74
CA ILE A 53 -6.94 6.93 -1.84
C ILE A 53 -6.57 7.21 -0.38
N GLU A 54 -5.28 7.41 -0.08
CA GLU A 54 -4.81 7.73 1.27
C GLU A 54 -5.38 9.05 1.78
N ALA A 55 -5.44 10.07 0.91
CA ALA A 55 -6.04 11.35 1.27
C ALA A 55 -7.53 11.22 1.58
N ASN A 56 -8.28 10.49 0.74
CA ASN A 56 -9.70 10.25 0.94
C ASN A 56 -9.96 9.43 2.22
N LEU A 57 -9.12 8.43 2.49
CA LEU A 57 -9.19 7.65 3.71
C LEU A 57 -8.97 8.53 4.95
N ALA A 58 -7.95 9.38 4.96
CA ALA A 58 -7.65 10.28 6.07
C ALA A 58 -8.81 11.26 6.35
N VAL A 59 -9.46 11.77 5.30
CA VAL A 59 -10.66 12.61 5.43
C VAL A 59 -11.81 11.83 6.07
N GLU A 60 -12.08 10.62 5.61
CA GLU A 60 -13.18 9.80 6.15
C GLU A 60 -12.91 9.34 7.58
N GLU A 61 -11.66 8.95 7.90
CA GLU A 61 -11.24 8.63 9.26
C GLU A 61 -11.42 9.83 10.19
N THR A 62 -11.02 11.02 9.74
CA THR A 62 -11.22 12.27 10.51
C THR A 62 -12.71 12.55 10.71
N ALA A 63 -13.53 12.37 9.69
CA ALA A 63 -14.98 12.57 9.78
C ALA A 63 -15.64 11.56 10.73
N TYR A 64 -15.20 10.30 10.69
CA TYR A 64 -15.66 9.24 11.59
C TYR A 64 -15.25 9.52 13.04
N LEU A 65 -13.98 9.89 13.27
CA LEU A 65 -13.49 10.27 14.59
C LEU A 65 -14.20 11.51 15.12
N ALA A 66 -14.48 12.50 14.28
CA ALA A 66 -15.26 13.67 14.67
C ALA A 66 -16.67 13.28 15.12
N LYS A 67 -17.35 12.37 14.40
CA LYS A 67 -18.67 11.84 14.79
C LYS A 67 -18.61 11.04 16.10
N MET A 68 -17.56 10.24 16.32
CA MET A 68 -17.36 9.52 17.58
C MET A 68 -17.04 10.47 18.75
N ALA A 69 -16.27 11.54 18.51
CA ALA A 69 -15.99 12.56 19.50
C ALA A 69 -17.24 13.35 19.90
N THR A 70 -18.28 13.35 19.05
CA THR A 70 -19.59 13.93 19.34
C THR A 70 -20.59 12.95 19.99
N ILE A 71 -20.12 11.90 20.71
CA ILE A 71 -20.98 11.20 21.67
C ILE A 71 -21.29 12.17 22.83
N ASP A 72 -22.18 13.11 22.54
CA ASP A 72 -22.78 14.03 23.46
C ASP A 72 -24.02 13.33 24.06
N LYS A 73 -24.32 13.68 25.31
CA LYS A 73 -25.50 13.24 26.05
C LYS A 73 -26.78 13.39 25.21
N ALA A 74 -26.83 14.43 24.39
CA ALA A 74 -27.93 14.70 23.46
C ALA A 74 -28.12 13.61 22.38
N LEU A 75 -27.02 13.08 21.82
CA LEU A 75 -27.08 11.98 20.85
C LEU A 75 -27.52 10.68 21.51
N ALA A 76 -27.00 10.39 22.72
CA ALA A 76 -27.40 9.23 23.51
C ALA A 76 -28.90 9.26 23.87
N LEU A 77 -29.41 10.43 24.30
CA LEU A 77 -30.85 10.62 24.55
C LEU A 77 -31.69 10.43 23.27
N SER A 78 -31.19 10.85 22.10
CA SER A 78 -31.89 10.68 20.82
C SER A 78 -32.01 9.23 20.36
N PHE A 79 -31.08 8.36 20.75
CA PHE A 79 -31.11 6.92 20.49
C PHE A 79 -31.91 6.13 21.56
N GLY A 80 -32.58 6.81 22.48
CA GLY A 80 -33.42 6.18 23.50
C GLY A 80 -32.69 5.72 24.77
N PHE A 81 -31.43 6.10 24.95
CA PHE A 81 -30.75 5.89 26.24
C PHE A 81 -31.34 6.84 27.27
N VAL A 82 -31.61 6.34 28.47
CA VAL A 82 -32.22 7.10 29.57
C VAL A 82 -31.14 7.48 30.57
N GLU A 83 -31.17 8.71 31.09
CA GLU A 83 -30.26 9.11 32.17
C GLU A 83 -30.43 8.22 33.39
N THR A 84 -29.35 7.57 33.82
CA THR A 84 -29.39 6.76 35.04
C THR A 84 -29.53 7.67 36.25
N PRO A 85 -30.54 7.47 37.12
CA PRO A 85 -30.63 8.19 38.39
C PRO A 85 -29.35 7.97 39.20
N LYS A 86 -28.84 9.02 39.85
CA LYS A 86 -27.67 8.93 40.75
C LYS A 86 -27.85 7.88 41.86
N ASP A 87 -29.11 7.54 42.17
CA ASP A 87 -29.50 6.54 43.17
C ASP A 87 -29.88 5.19 42.52
N SER A 88 -29.16 4.77 41.47
CA SER A 88 -29.29 3.42 40.95
C SER A 88 -28.79 2.44 42.02
N ASN A 89 -29.73 1.82 42.71
CA ASN A 89 -29.48 0.79 43.70
C ASN A 89 -29.07 -0.49 42.96
N PHE A 90 -27.83 -0.52 42.47
CA PHE A 90 -27.24 -1.72 41.90
C PHE A 90 -27.14 -2.76 43.01
N VAL A 91 -27.92 -3.83 42.90
CA VAL A 91 -27.76 -5.01 43.76
C VAL A 91 -26.42 -5.64 43.39
N TYR A 92 -25.40 -5.34 44.18
CA TYR A 92 -24.16 -6.09 44.15
C TYR A 92 -24.50 -7.51 44.60
N ARG A 93 -24.28 -8.48 43.71
CA ARG A 93 -24.33 -9.89 44.10
C ARG A 93 -23.13 -10.13 45.01
N ASP A 94 -23.39 -10.35 46.29
CA ASP A 94 -22.35 -10.69 47.27
C ASP A 94 -21.55 -11.89 46.75
N ARG A 95 -20.23 -11.68 46.64
CA ARG A 95 -19.29 -12.76 46.32
C ARG A 95 -19.43 -13.81 47.43
N PRO A 96 -19.56 -15.10 47.11
CA PRO A 96 -19.63 -16.12 48.16
C PRO A 96 -18.32 -16.12 48.94
N LEU A 97 -18.41 -15.94 50.27
CA LEU A 97 -17.30 -16.08 51.20
C LEU A 97 -16.65 -17.45 50.99
N SER A 98 -15.39 -17.45 50.58
CA SER A 98 -14.49 -18.56 50.84
C SER A 98 -13.33 -18.02 51.66
N ASP A 99 -13.53 -18.07 52.97
CA ASP A 99 -12.48 -17.98 53.97
C ASP A 99 -11.44 -19.07 53.69
N HIS A 100 -10.31 -18.72 53.08
CA HIS A 100 -9.08 -19.47 53.27
C HIS A 100 -7.89 -18.50 53.42
N ASN A 101 -7.48 -18.37 54.67
CA ASN A 101 -6.22 -17.82 55.18
C ASN A 101 -5.04 -18.01 54.21
N LEU A 102 -4.32 -16.93 53.89
CA LEU A 102 -2.85 -16.94 53.91
C LEU A 102 -2.33 -15.55 54.32
N SER A 103 -1.82 -15.46 55.54
CA SER A 103 -1.03 -14.36 56.08
C SER A 103 0.29 -14.26 55.30
N PHE A 104 0.63 -13.06 54.83
CA PHE A 104 2.02 -12.72 54.52
C PHE A 104 2.44 -11.56 55.43
N SER A 105 3.12 -11.90 56.52
CA SER A 105 3.92 -10.94 57.28
C SER A 105 5.20 -10.65 56.50
N ARG A 106 5.59 -9.37 56.46
CA ARG A 106 6.94 -8.93 56.08
C ARG A 106 7.97 -9.45 57.09
#